data_AF-A0A950PBD0-F1
#
_entry.id   AF-A0A950PBD0-F1
#
_cell.length_a   1.000
_cell.length_b   1.000
_cell.length_c   1.000
_cell.angle_alpha   90.00
_cell.angle_beta   90.00
_cell.angle_gamma   90.00
#
_symmetry.space_group_name_H-M   'P 1'
#
loop_
_entity.id
_entity.type
_entity.pdbx_description
1 polymer ?
#
loop_
_entity_poly.entity_id
_entity_poly.type
_entity_poly.pdbx_seq_one_letter_code
_entity_poly.pdbx_strand_id
1 'polypeptide(L)'
;MNTMAETRHSPLEGVLPWSLPDGAVSLTELCFARQIGLRLRPPMPAYIGGLPLPLQPNRVAVMRAIRTLWLGPDEWLITAAADAVPELLSW
;
A
#
# COMPACT_ATOMS: atom_id res chain seq x y z
N MET A 1 22.22 25.49 -13.08
CA MET A 1 21.83 24.25 -12.38
C MET A 1 20.42 23.91 -12.82
N ASN A 2 20.24 22.83 -13.58
CA ASN A 2 18.94 22.38 -14.05
C ASN A 2 18.27 21.66 -12.87
N THR A 3 17.36 22.34 -12.16
CA THR A 3 16.46 21.69 -11.22
C THR A 3 15.61 20.74 -12.05
N MET A 4 15.81 19.42 -11.95
CA MET A 4 14.86 18.49 -12.54
C MET A 4 13.49 18.84 -11.98
N ALA A 5 12.54 19.20 -12.84
CA ALA A 5 11.19 19.55 -12.41
C ALA A 5 10.64 18.37 -11.61
N GLU A 6 10.26 18.63 -10.37
CA GLU A 6 9.70 17.64 -9.47
C GLU A 6 8.40 17.11 -10.09
N THR A 7 8.38 15.83 -10.46
CA THR A 7 7.33 15.28 -11.33
C THR A 7 6.03 14.95 -10.59
N ARG A 8 6.06 14.92 -9.26
CA ARG A 8 4.90 14.65 -8.39
C ARG A 8 5.18 15.10 -6.96
N HIS A 9 4.12 15.50 -6.25
CA HIS A 9 4.15 15.85 -4.84
C HIS A 9 3.39 14.82 -3.99
N SER A 10 3.82 14.57 -2.76
CA SER A 10 3.08 13.69 -1.84
C SER A 10 1.95 14.45 -1.12
N PRO A 11 0.85 13.78 -0.75
CA PRO A 11 -0.28 14.44 -0.08
C PRO A 11 0.08 15.23 1.19
N LEU A 12 1.08 14.79 1.95
CA LEU A 12 1.53 15.47 3.18
C LEU A 12 2.83 16.27 2.99
N GLU A 13 3.24 16.51 1.74
CA GLU A 13 4.38 17.34 1.43
C GLU A 13 4.18 18.77 1.95
N GLY A 14 5.18 19.30 2.66
CA GLY A 14 5.09 20.61 3.32
C GLY A 14 4.17 20.64 4.55
N VAL A 15 3.51 19.54 4.89
CA VAL A 15 2.65 19.41 6.08
C VAL A 15 3.38 18.72 7.24
N LEU A 16 4.22 17.74 6.93
CA LEU A 16 5.08 17.04 7.89
C LEU A 16 6.51 17.63 7.90
N PRO A 17 7.24 17.55 9.02
CA PRO A 17 6.88 16.85 10.26
C PRO A 17 5.95 17.65 11.17
N TRP A 18 5.03 16.94 11.84
CA TRP A 18 4.33 17.46 13.01
C TRP A 18 5.16 17.20 14.27
N SER A 19 5.19 18.18 15.17
CA SER A 19 5.77 18.00 16.49
C SER A 19 4.74 17.31 17.40
N LEU A 20 4.97 16.04 17.74
CA LEU A 20 4.21 15.33 18.78
C LEU A 20 4.93 15.49 20.13
N PRO A 21 4.21 15.48 21.27
CA PRO A 21 4.81 15.59 22.60
C PRO A 21 5.93 14.56 22.80
N ASP A 22 7.07 15.06 23.30
CA ASP A 22 8.37 14.42 23.50
C ASP A 22 8.48 12.90 23.20
N GLY A 23 8.81 12.59 21.94
CA GLY A 23 9.56 11.39 21.53
C GLY A 23 8.88 10.02 21.68
N ALA A 24 7.72 9.94 22.32
CA ALA A 24 7.03 8.66 22.53
C ALA A 24 6.37 8.12 21.25
N VAL A 25 6.05 9.00 20.29
CA VAL A 25 5.38 8.66 19.04
C VAL A 25 5.99 9.46 17.90
N SER A 26 6.32 8.78 16.80
CA SER A 26 6.73 9.39 15.54
C SER A 26 5.64 9.21 14.48
N LEU A 27 5.38 10.24 13.70
CA LEU A 27 4.50 10.19 12.53
C LEU A 27 5.30 10.51 11.27
N THR A 28 5.19 9.65 10.26
CA THR A 28 5.78 9.88 8.94
C THR A 28 4.79 9.44 7.86
N GLU A 29 4.84 10.12 6.71
CA GLU A 29 4.12 9.67 5.53
C GLU A 29 4.85 8.48 4.88
N LEU A 30 4.10 7.51 4.37
CA LEU A 30 4.62 6.50 3.44
C LEU A 30 4.42 7.01 2.00
N CYS A 31 5.31 7.89 1.54
CA CYS A 31 5.15 8.57 0.27
C CYS A 31 5.13 7.58 -0.90
N PHE A 32 4.19 7.79 -1.82
CA PHE A 32 4.09 7.06 -3.09
C PHE A 32 3.99 5.52 -2.95
N ALA A 33 3.43 5.05 -1.83
CA ALA A 33 3.09 3.64 -1.65
C ALA A 33 2.26 3.14 -2.85
N ARG A 34 2.59 1.95 -3.34
CA ARG A 34 1.82 1.31 -4.40
C ARG A 34 0.53 0.75 -3.80
N GLN A 35 -0.59 1.04 -4.45
CA GLN A 35 -1.92 0.63 -4.01
C GLN A 35 -2.72 0.14 -5.21
N ILE A 36 -3.18 -1.11 -5.17
CA ILE A 36 -4.01 -1.72 -6.22
C ILE A 36 -5.30 -2.21 -5.58
N GLY A 37 -6.42 -1.62 -5.98
CA GLY A 37 -7.75 -2.11 -5.63
C GLY A 37 -8.10 -3.34 -6.47
N LEU A 38 -8.59 -4.39 -5.83
CA LEU A 38 -8.98 -5.63 -6.47
C LEU A 38 -10.43 -5.96 -6.12
N ARG A 39 -11.25 -6.18 -7.16
CA ARG A 39 -12.62 -6.68 -7.00
C ARG A 39 -12.84 -7.94 -7.81
N LEU A 40 -13.38 -8.98 -7.19
CA LEU A 40 -13.60 -10.28 -7.82
C LEU A 40 -15.03 -10.75 -7.61
N ARG A 41 -15.66 -11.25 -8.68
CA ARG A 41 -16.97 -11.91 -8.55
C ARG A 41 -16.78 -13.34 -8.03
N PRO A 42 -17.73 -13.87 -7.23
CA PRO A 42 -17.70 -15.26 -6.82
C PRO A 42 -17.77 -16.24 -8.01
N PRO A 43 -17.20 -17.45 -7.89
CA PRO A 43 -16.38 -17.93 -6.77
C PRO A 43 -14.98 -17.29 -6.77
N MET A 44 -14.50 -16.84 -5.61
CA MET A 44 -13.21 -16.17 -5.50
C MET A 44 -12.09 -17.14 -5.05
N PRO A 45 -10.90 -17.05 -5.65
CA PRO A 45 -9.77 -17.88 -5.26
C PRO A 45 -9.16 -17.39 -3.93
N ALA A 46 -8.47 -18.28 -3.23
CA ALA A 46 -7.69 -17.90 -2.04
C ALA A 46 -6.38 -17.19 -2.40
N TYR A 47 -5.97 -17.21 -3.67
CA TYR A 47 -4.74 -16.59 -4.18
C TYR A 47 -4.95 -15.93 -5.54
N ILE A 48 -4.24 -14.83 -5.80
CA ILE A 48 -4.19 -14.19 -7.12
C ILE A 48 -2.75 -13.78 -7.44
N GLY A 49 -2.21 -14.24 -8.56
CA GLY A 49 -0.81 -13.99 -8.94
C GLY A 49 0.20 -14.34 -7.84
N GLY A 50 -0.05 -15.43 -7.10
CA GLY A 50 0.78 -15.87 -5.98
C GLY A 50 0.54 -15.13 -4.66
N LEU A 51 -0.29 -14.08 -4.63
CA LEU A 51 -0.62 -13.34 -3.41
C LEU A 51 -1.82 -13.95 -2.71
N PRO A 52 -1.74 -14.20 -1.38
CA PRO A 52 -2.88 -14.65 -0.60
C PRO A 52 -3.96 -13.56 -0.51
N LEU A 53 -5.22 -13.96 -0.67
CA LEU A 53 -6.40 -13.14 -0.44
C LEU A 53 -7.02 -13.52 0.91
N PRO A 54 -7.02 -12.62 1.92
CA PRO A 54 -7.74 -12.88 3.16
C PRO A 54 -9.24 -13.03 2.88
N LEU A 55 -9.87 -14.09 3.39
CA LEU A 55 -11.30 -14.36 3.14
C LEU A 55 -12.22 -13.97 4.30
N GLN A 56 -11.65 -13.51 5.42
CA GLN A 56 -12.39 -13.09 6.61
C GLN A 56 -12.25 -11.58 6.82
N PRO A 57 -13.28 -10.92 7.39
CA PRO A 57 -13.22 -9.51 7.74
C PRO A 57 -12.00 -9.14 8.58
N ASN A 58 -11.46 -7.94 8.34
CA ASN A 58 -10.37 -7.34 9.11
C ASN A 58 -9.09 -8.19 9.15
N ARG A 59 -8.85 -9.02 8.13
CA ARG A 59 -7.61 -9.77 7.97
C ARG A 59 -6.70 -9.11 6.96
N VAL A 60 -5.40 -9.27 7.22
CA VAL A 60 -4.32 -8.88 6.31
C VAL A 60 -3.50 -10.13 6.04
N ALA A 61 -3.21 -10.39 4.78
CA ALA A 61 -2.21 -11.38 4.39
C ALA A 61 -0.93 -10.64 3.99
N VAL A 62 0.22 -11.13 4.46
CA VAL A 62 1.52 -10.53 4.19
C VAL A 62 2.39 -11.55 3.48
N MET A 63 2.95 -11.14 2.35
CA MET A 63 3.91 -11.93 1.59
C MET A 63 5.06 -11.05 1.17
N ARG A 64 6.25 -11.31 1.73
CA ARG A 64 7.42 -10.42 1.61
C ARG A 64 7.04 -8.99 2.02
N ALA A 65 7.19 -8.02 1.13
CA ALA A 65 6.84 -6.63 1.37
C ALA A 65 5.42 -6.24 0.90
N ILE A 66 4.68 -7.18 0.31
CA ILE A 66 3.31 -6.98 -0.17
C ILE A 66 2.33 -7.33 0.93
N ARG A 67 1.33 -6.47 1.11
CA ARG A 67 0.21 -6.68 2.03
C ARG A 67 -1.09 -6.71 1.22
N THR A 68 -1.92 -7.70 1.45
CA THR A 68 -3.29 -7.76 0.94
C THR A 68 -4.24 -7.54 2.09
N LEU A 69 -5.00 -6.44 2.03
CA LEU A 69 -5.98 -6.06 3.03
C LEU A 69 -7.37 -6.49 2.58
N TRP A 70 -8.14 -7.10 3.47
CA TRP A 70 -9.57 -7.34 3.25
C TRP A 70 -10.34 -6.04 3.41
N LEU A 71 -11.20 -5.72 2.43
CA LEU A 71 -12.12 -4.58 2.51
C LEU A 71 -13.60 -5.04 2.46
N GLY A 72 -13.87 -6.13 1.76
CA GLY A 72 -15.22 -6.69 1.64
C GLY A 72 -15.21 -8.13 1.12
N PRO A 73 -16.38 -8.79 1.05
CA PRO A 73 -16.52 -10.16 0.55
C PRO A 73 -15.98 -10.36 -0.89
N ASP A 74 -16.01 -9.30 -1.70
CA ASP A 74 -15.56 -9.26 -3.09
C ASP A 74 -14.43 -8.24 -3.32
N GLU A 75 -13.84 -7.67 -2.27
CA GLU A 75 -12.97 -6.48 -2.37
C GLU A 75 -11.73 -6.54 -1.48
N TRP A 76 -10.58 -6.19 -2.07
CA TRP A 76 -9.27 -6.15 -1.41
C TRP A 76 -8.46 -4.94 -1.85
N LEU A 77 -7.51 -4.54 -1.00
CA LEU A 77 -6.47 -3.58 -1.34
C LEU A 77 -5.10 -4.22 -1.20
N ILE A 78 -4.33 -4.24 -2.28
CA ILE A 78 -2.95 -4.71 -2.30
C ILE A 78 -2.04 -3.50 -2.13
N THR A 79 -1.12 -3.53 -1.17
CA THR A 79 -0.20 -2.43 -0.88
C THR A 79 1.26 -2.88 -0.78
N ALA A 80 2.17 -2.01 -1.20
CA ALA A 80 3.62 -2.17 -1.03
C ALA A 80 4.28 -0.79 -0.92
N ALA A 81 5.43 -0.69 -0.23
CA ALA A 81 6.21 0.54 -0.24
C ALA A 81 6.75 0.82 -1.67
N ALA A 82 7.04 2.08 -1.98
CA ALA A 82 7.39 2.53 -3.33
C ALA A 82 8.61 1.78 -3.91
N ASP A 83 9.58 1.49 -3.04
CA ASP A 83 10.86 0.83 -3.29
C ASP A 83 10.77 -0.70 -3.21
N ALA A 84 9.73 -1.24 -2.57
CA ALA A 84 9.76 -2.61 -2.10
C ALA A 84 9.54 -3.67 -3.18
N VAL A 85 8.86 -3.36 -4.28
CA VAL A 85 8.53 -4.39 -5.29
C VAL A 85 8.42 -3.81 -6.70
N PRO A 86 9.48 -3.87 -7.53
CA PRO A 86 9.41 -3.57 -8.96
C PRO A 86 8.38 -4.46 -9.68
N GLU A 87 8.32 -5.73 -9.28
CA GLU A 87 7.56 -6.84 -9.88
C GLU A 87 6.04 -6.69 -9.81
N LEU A 88 5.51 -5.82 -8.95
CA LEU A 88 4.06 -5.62 -8.81
C LEU A 88 3.43 -4.98 -10.06
N LEU A 89 4.25 -4.48 -11.00
CA LEU A 89 3.85 -3.84 -12.24
C LEU A 89 4.17 -4.67 -13.50
N SER A 90 4.80 -5.83 -13.39
CA SER A 90 5.25 -6.63 -14.53
C SER A 90 4.26 -7.74 -14.92
N TRP A 91 2.97 -7.43 -14.91
CA TRP A 91 1.89 -8.36 -15.31
C TRP A 91 1.68 -8.36 -16.82
#